data_AF-A0A382MSA7-F1
#
_entry.id   AF-A0A382MSA7-F1
#
_cell.length_a   1.000
_cell.length_b   1.000
_cell.length_c   1.000
_cell.angle_alpha   90.00
_cell.angle_beta   90.00
_cell.angle_gamma   90.00
#
_symmetry.space_group_name_H-M   'P 1'
#
loop_
_entity.id
_entity.type
_entity.pdbx_description
1 polymer ?
#
loop_
_entity_poly.entity_id
_entity_poly.type
_entity_poly.pdbx_seq_one_letter_code
_entity_poly.pdbx_strand_id
1 'polypeptide(L)'
;VAKIRIDDALIRHLAGLLEETGLTEIELGSGRERVRVARNSVSIRSDETVNSGAPSLSASDHLSANARSAEEEPAVDHPGAVKAPMVGTAYLAPEPGAAPFINVGDEVQTGDTMFIIEAMKTMNPVTAPRDGRVERVLVGNATPVEYGEVLALID
;
A
#
# COMPACT_ATOMS: atom_id res chain seq x y z
N VAL A 1 34.70 -10.69 20.76
CA VAL A 1 33.25 -10.39 20.80
C VAL A 1 33.09 -8.92 21.12
N ALA A 2 32.51 -8.12 20.22
CA ALA A 2 32.32 -6.69 20.44
C ALA A 2 31.33 -6.47 21.59
N LYS A 3 31.77 -5.81 22.67
CA LYS A 3 30.90 -5.42 23.79
C LYS A 3 30.10 -4.20 23.36
N ILE A 4 28.79 -4.37 23.15
CA ILE A 4 27.85 -3.24 23.05
C ILE A 4 27.94 -2.49 24.38
N ARG A 5 28.37 -1.23 24.35
CA ARG A 5 28.38 -0.36 25.52
C ARG A 5 26.96 0.15 25.71
N ILE A 6 26.28 -0.35 26.73
CA ILE A 6 24.93 0.09 27.10
C ILE A 6 25.08 1.35 27.95
N ASP A 7 24.44 2.44 27.53
CA ASP A 7 24.42 3.71 28.23
C ASP A 7 23.12 3.83 29.04
N ASP A 8 23.24 3.64 30.36
CA ASP A 8 22.10 3.68 31.28
C ASP A 8 21.41 5.05 31.33
N ALA A 9 22.18 6.13 31.15
CA ALA A 9 21.64 7.48 31.11
C ALA A 9 20.81 7.70 29.84
N LEU A 10 21.27 7.20 28.69
CA LEU A 10 20.54 7.26 27.43
C LEU A 10 19.21 6.50 27.51
N ILE A 11 19.20 5.33 28.14
CA ILE A 11 17.97 4.51 28.29
C ILE A 11 16.94 5.23 29.14
N ARG A 12 17.34 5.75 30.31
CA ARG A 12 16.42 6.50 31.18
C ARG A 12 15.87 7.74 30.47
N HIS A 13 16.71 8.38 29.67
CA HIS A 13 16.30 9.53 28.88
C HIS A 13 15.26 9.17 27.80
N LEU A 14 15.47 8.09 27.04
CA LEU A 14 14.51 7.63 26.03
C LEU A 14 13.19 7.13 26.64
N ALA A 15 13.24 6.50 27.82
CA ALA A 15 12.05 6.08 28.56
C ALA A 15 11.21 7.28 29.01
N GLY A 16 11.86 8.32 29.57
CA GLY A 16 11.17 9.57 29.89
C GLY A 16 10.55 10.21 28.65
N LEU A 17 11.28 10.19 27.52
CA LEU A 17 10.75 10.70 26.26
C LEU A 17 9.50 9.93 25.79
N LEU A 18 9.41 8.62 25.96
CA LEU A 18 8.19 7.86 25.62
C LEU A 18 6.99 8.27 26.47
N GLU A 19 7.19 8.47 27.77
CA GLU A 19 6.13 8.88 28.69
C GLU A 19 5.66 10.32 28.42
N GLU A 20 6.61 11.24 28.21
CA GLU A 20 6.32 12.65 27.95
C GLU A 20 5.66 12.88 26.58
N THR A 21 6.08 12.13 25.55
CA THR A 21 5.65 12.37 24.17
C THR A 21 4.44 11.53 23.76
N GLY A 22 4.05 10.55 24.58
CA GLY A 22 3.02 9.58 24.21
C GLY A 22 3.35 8.82 22.93
N LEU A 23 4.62 8.78 22.51
CA LEU A 23 5.06 7.89 21.45
C LEU A 23 4.90 6.45 21.95
N THR A 24 4.68 5.52 21.04
CA THR A 24 4.66 4.10 21.43
C THR A 24 6.07 3.57 21.56
N GLU A 25 7.03 4.14 20.83
CA GLU A 25 8.34 3.55 20.68
C GLU A 25 9.30 4.59 20.08
N ILE A 26 10.60 4.43 20.32
CA ILE A 26 11.71 5.26 19.81
C ILE A 26 12.87 4.33 19.45
N GLU A 27 13.42 4.49 18.25
CA GLU A 27 14.57 3.70 17.78
C GLU A 27 15.71 4.61 17.32
N LEU A 28 16.94 4.12 17.39
CA LEU A 28 18.15 4.88 17.11
C LEU A 28 19.13 4.03 16.30
N GLY A 29 19.82 4.64 15.34
CA GLY A 29 20.81 3.96 14.50
C GLY A 29 22.21 4.57 14.59
N SER A 30 23.21 3.85 14.10
CA SER A 30 24.60 4.29 14.05
C SER A 30 25.21 4.03 12.67
N GLY A 31 25.90 5.03 12.10
CA GLY A 31 26.43 4.97 10.74
C GLY A 31 25.41 5.44 9.69
N ARG A 32 25.21 4.67 8.62
CA ARG A 32 24.26 5.02 7.53
C ARG A 32 22.83 4.54 7.80
N GLU A 33 22.62 3.96 8.96
CA GLU A 33 21.36 3.39 9.37
C GLU A 33 20.75 4.26 10.45
N ARG A 34 19.47 4.55 10.25
CA ARG A 34 18.65 5.35 11.12
C ARG A 34 17.36 4.61 11.29
N VAL A 35 16.85 4.67 12.50
CA VAL A 35 15.55 4.13 12.78
C VAL A 35 14.79 5.07 13.68
N ARG A 36 13.48 4.92 13.63
CA ARG A 36 12.49 5.94 13.91
C ARG A 36 11.28 5.23 14.42
N VAL A 37 10.70 5.77 15.48
CA VAL A 37 9.42 5.26 15.91
C VAL A 37 8.47 6.33 16.45
N ALA A 38 7.18 6.01 16.30
CA ALA A 38 6.00 6.83 16.52
C ALA A 38 4.78 5.97 16.87
N ARG A 39 3.79 6.60 17.53
CA ARG A 39 2.43 6.07 17.75
C ARG A 39 1.52 6.53 16.62
N ASN A 40 0.79 5.61 15.97
CA ASN A 40 -0.38 5.95 15.16
C ASN A 40 -1.65 5.44 15.85
N SER A 41 -2.46 6.36 16.39
CA SER A 41 -3.70 6.01 17.08
C SER A 41 -4.84 5.81 16.07
N VAL A 42 -5.07 4.57 15.64
CA VAL A 42 -6.38 4.16 15.15
C VAL A 42 -7.18 3.72 16.38
N SER A 43 -8.12 4.56 16.83
CA SER A 43 -9.18 4.10 17.72
C SER A 43 -10.00 3.07 16.96
N ILE A 44 -9.70 1.79 17.18
CA ILE A 44 -10.60 0.70 16.85
C ILE A 44 -11.87 0.96 17.67
N ARG A 45 -12.93 1.39 16.99
CA ARG A 45 -14.28 1.22 17.53
C ARG A 45 -14.46 -0.28 17.64
N SER A 46 -14.54 -0.77 18.87
CA SER A 46 -15.01 -2.12 19.15
C SER A 46 -16.42 -2.24 18.57
N ASP A 47 -16.55 -3.09 17.57
CA ASP A 47 -17.83 -3.60 17.08
C ASP A 47 -18.39 -4.50 18.19
N GLU A 48 -19.26 -3.92 19.05
CA GLU A 48 -20.08 -4.71 19.96
C GLU A 48 -21.49 -4.79 19.41
N THR A 49 -21.82 -6.01 18.99
CA THR A 49 -23.15 -6.49 18.61
C THR A 49 -24.12 -6.35 19.78
N VAL A 50 -25.14 -5.49 19.70
CA VAL A 50 -26.50 -5.84 20.18
C VAL A 50 -27.62 -4.91 19.67
N ASN A 51 -28.67 -5.56 19.17
CA ASN A 51 -30.09 -5.33 19.48
C ASN A 51 -31.00 -4.69 18.42
N SER A 52 -32.09 -5.44 18.19
CA SER A 52 -33.24 -5.22 17.32
C SER A 52 -34.14 -4.06 17.73
N GLY A 53 -34.79 -3.41 16.76
CA GLY A 53 -36.07 -2.72 16.99
C GLY A 53 -36.40 -1.48 16.14
N ALA A 54 -36.96 -1.71 14.94
CA ALA A 54 -38.04 -0.96 14.27
C ALA A 54 -37.93 0.57 13.94
N PRO A 55 -38.69 1.06 12.93
CA PRO A 55 -38.23 2.13 12.03
C PRO A 55 -38.92 3.50 12.22
N SER A 56 -38.27 4.59 11.81
CA SER A 56 -38.96 5.84 11.39
C SER A 56 -38.11 6.77 10.50
N LEU A 57 -38.48 6.78 9.21
CA LEU A 57 -38.73 7.89 8.26
C LEU A 57 -37.83 9.16 8.15
N SER A 58 -37.51 9.44 6.86
CA SER A 58 -37.29 10.72 6.14
C SER A 58 -35.90 11.37 6.20
N ALA A 59 -35.09 11.25 5.13
CA ALA A 59 -34.98 12.14 3.94
C ALA A 59 -33.99 13.31 4.19
N SER A 60 -32.97 13.64 3.38
CA SER A 60 -32.75 13.49 1.94
C SER A 60 -31.24 13.58 1.63
N ASP A 61 -30.87 12.99 0.48
CA ASP A 61 -29.73 13.27 -0.42
C ASP A 61 -28.46 13.92 0.10
N HIS A 62 -27.33 13.19 0.02
CA HIS A 62 -26.23 13.55 -0.89
C HIS A 62 -25.51 12.28 -1.36
N LEU A 63 -25.56 12.10 -2.68
CA LEU A 63 -24.88 11.08 -3.48
C LEU A 63 -23.35 11.21 -3.35
N SER A 64 -22.66 10.11 -3.03
CA SER A 64 -21.65 9.55 -3.93
C SER A 64 -21.33 8.13 -3.49
N ALA A 65 -21.79 7.20 -4.30
CA ALA A 65 -21.67 5.77 -4.11
C ALA A 65 -20.23 5.32 -4.36
N ASN A 66 -19.66 4.60 -3.40
CA ASN A 66 -18.67 3.58 -3.70
C ASN A 66 -19.18 2.23 -3.21
N ALA A 67 -20.32 1.83 -3.77
CA ALA A 67 -20.76 0.45 -3.76
C ALA A 67 -20.30 -0.18 -5.08
N ARG A 68 -19.27 -1.03 -4.98
CA ARG A 68 -19.26 -2.33 -5.65
C ARG A 68 -18.18 -3.19 -5.00
N SER A 69 -18.59 -3.92 -3.97
CA SER A 69 -18.24 -5.34 -3.93
C SER A 69 -18.79 -5.95 -5.22
N ALA A 70 -17.93 -6.13 -6.20
CA ALA A 70 -18.15 -7.13 -7.22
C ALA A 70 -17.45 -8.39 -6.71
N GLU A 71 -18.21 -9.47 -6.66
CA GLU A 71 -17.70 -10.83 -6.50
C GLU A 71 -16.60 -11.05 -7.56
N GLU A 72 -15.34 -11.08 -7.14
CA GLU A 72 -14.21 -11.22 -8.06
C GLU A 72 -13.77 -12.68 -8.06
N GLU A 73 -13.74 -13.26 -9.26
CA GLU A 73 -12.85 -14.39 -9.53
C GLU A 73 -11.46 -14.06 -8.97
N PRO A 74 -10.75 -15.03 -8.39
CA PRO A 74 -9.43 -14.78 -7.83
C PRO A 74 -8.56 -14.18 -8.93
N ALA A 75 -8.21 -12.89 -8.80
CA ALA A 75 -7.47 -12.13 -9.81
C ALA A 75 -6.16 -12.83 -10.23
N VAL A 76 -5.65 -13.71 -9.38
CA VAL A 76 -4.47 -14.56 -9.61
C VAL A 76 -4.61 -15.55 -10.77
N ASP A 77 -5.83 -16.00 -11.09
CA ASP A 77 -6.10 -16.99 -12.15
C ASP A 77 -6.61 -16.36 -13.46
N HIS A 78 -6.73 -15.03 -13.51
CA HIS A 78 -7.20 -14.33 -14.70
C HIS A 78 -6.17 -14.44 -15.85
N PRO A 79 -6.58 -14.79 -17.09
CA PRO A 79 -5.66 -14.98 -18.22
C PRO A 79 -4.92 -13.70 -18.64
N GLY A 80 -5.45 -12.52 -18.27
CA GLY A 80 -4.79 -11.23 -18.45
C GLY A 80 -4.24 -10.60 -17.16
N ALA A 81 -3.98 -11.41 -16.13
CA ALA A 81 -3.37 -10.93 -14.89
C ALA A 81 -1.93 -10.44 -15.12
N VAL A 82 -1.68 -9.16 -14.85
CA VAL A 82 -0.35 -8.57 -14.83
C VAL A 82 0.21 -8.73 -13.43
N LYS A 83 1.24 -9.56 -13.28
CA LYS A 83 1.82 -9.92 -11.97
C LYS A 83 3.13 -9.20 -11.72
N ALA A 84 3.42 -8.92 -10.46
CA ALA A 84 4.71 -8.40 -10.02
C ALA A 84 5.82 -9.45 -10.23
N PRO A 85 6.86 -9.16 -11.06
CA PRO A 85 7.95 -10.10 -11.31
C PRO A 85 8.98 -10.15 -10.17
N MET A 86 8.88 -9.25 -9.18
CA MET A 86 9.80 -9.13 -8.06
C MET A 86 9.13 -8.44 -6.88
N VAL A 87 9.74 -8.57 -5.70
CA VAL A 87 9.37 -7.82 -4.49
C VAL A 87 9.91 -6.39 -4.59
N GLY A 88 9.11 -5.41 -4.23
CA GLY A 88 9.55 -4.00 -4.22
C GLY A 88 8.41 -3.03 -3.96
N THR A 89 8.58 -1.79 -4.41
CA THR A 89 7.54 -0.75 -4.34
C THR A 89 7.03 -0.43 -5.73
N ALA A 90 5.73 -0.61 -5.97
CA ALA A 90 5.09 -0.29 -7.24
C ALA A 90 4.79 1.22 -7.36
N TYR A 91 5.05 1.78 -8.53
CA TYR A 91 4.73 3.15 -8.92
C TYR A 91 3.89 3.14 -10.20
N LEU A 92 2.89 4.02 -10.22
CA LEU A 92 1.97 4.15 -11.36
C LEU A 92 2.49 5.12 -12.43
N ALA A 93 3.53 5.90 -12.13
CA ALA A 93 4.08 6.95 -12.98
C ALA A 93 5.63 6.87 -13.02
N PRO A 94 6.29 7.40 -14.05
CA PRO A 94 7.75 7.35 -14.18
C PRO A 94 8.49 8.17 -13.13
N GLU A 95 7.86 9.24 -12.63
CA GLU A 95 8.41 10.13 -11.63
C GLU A 95 7.27 10.83 -10.85
N PRO A 96 7.54 11.39 -9.65
CA PRO A 96 6.54 12.10 -8.88
C PRO A 96 5.93 13.28 -9.64
N GLY A 97 4.59 13.29 -9.76
CA GLY A 97 3.84 14.36 -10.44
C GLY A 97 3.70 14.19 -11.95
N ALA A 98 4.33 13.17 -12.55
CA ALA A 98 4.05 12.78 -13.93
C ALA A 98 2.70 12.06 -14.06
N ALA A 99 2.20 11.97 -15.30
CA ALA A 99 1.02 11.17 -15.60
C ALA A 99 1.28 9.68 -15.34
N PRO A 100 0.25 8.92 -14.92
CA PRO A 100 0.35 7.47 -14.86
C PRO A 100 0.72 6.88 -16.22
N PHE A 101 1.42 5.74 -16.22
CA PHE A 101 1.72 4.98 -17.43
C PHE A 101 0.45 4.53 -18.15
N ILE A 102 -0.57 4.16 -17.38
CA ILE A 102 -1.86 3.65 -17.85
C ILE A 102 -3.00 4.11 -16.95
N ASN A 103 -4.20 4.16 -17.52
CA ASN A 103 -5.47 4.34 -16.83
C ASN A 103 -6.40 3.17 -17.16
N VAL A 104 -7.41 2.96 -16.32
CA VAL A 104 -8.48 2.00 -16.62
C VAL A 104 -9.18 2.42 -17.91
N GLY A 105 -9.22 1.49 -18.86
CA GLY A 105 -9.84 1.66 -20.16
C GLY A 105 -8.87 1.98 -21.30
N ASP A 106 -7.58 2.19 -21.01
CA ASP A 106 -6.55 2.41 -22.02
C ASP A 106 -6.26 1.11 -22.80
N GLU A 107 -5.93 1.24 -24.08
CA GLU A 107 -5.42 0.13 -24.90
C GLU A 107 -3.91 0.01 -24.71
N VAL A 108 -3.42 -1.21 -24.49
CA VAL A 108 -2.00 -1.52 -24.33
C VAL A 108 -1.57 -2.62 -25.30
N GLN A 109 -0.32 -2.55 -25.76
CA GLN A 109 0.33 -3.58 -26.54
C GLN A 109 1.34 -4.34 -25.69
N THR A 110 1.61 -5.58 -26.07
CA THR A 110 2.65 -6.41 -25.46
C THR A 110 3.97 -5.66 -25.41
N GLY A 111 4.54 -5.50 -24.22
CA GLY A 111 5.78 -4.76 -23.99
C GLY A 111 5.60 -3.30 -23.57
N ASP A 112 4.38 -2.74 -23.64
CA ASP A 112 4.12 -1.40 -23.12
C ASP A 112 4.35 -1.36 -21.61
N THR A 113 5.00 -0.30 -21.13
CA THR A 113 5.25 -0.13 -19.70
C THR A 113 3.97 0.26 -18.99
N MET A 114 3.58 -0.51 -17.99
CA MET A 114 2.36 -0.29 -17.21
C MET A 114 2.67 0.22 -15.80
N PHE A 115 3.79 -0.22 -15.22
CA PHE A 115 4.22 0.14 -13.88
C PHE A 115 5.74 0.18 -13.80
N ILE A 116 6.26 0.72 -12.71
CA ILE A 116 7.64 0.48 -12.28
C ILE A 116 7.62 -0.15 -10.90
N ILE A 117 8.48 -1.16 -10.68
CA ILE A 117 8.79 -1.65 -9.34
C ILE A 117 10.19 -1.19 -8.96
N GLU A 118 10.28 -0.44 -7.87
CA GLU A 118 11.54 -0.08 -7.24
C GLU A 118 12.03 -1.24 -6.37
N ALA A 119 13.19 -1.78 -6.71
CA ALA A 119 13.90 -2.75 -5.90
C ALA A 119 15.37 -2.35 -5.80
N MET A 120 15.90 -2.23 -4.59
CA MET A 120 17.30 -1.85 -4.34
C MET A 120 17.73 -0.56 -5.08
N LYS A 121 16.90 0.49 -5.07
CA LYS A 121 17.10 1.78 -5.78
C LYS A 121 17.13 1.67 -7.31
N THR A 122 16.71 0.55 -7.88
CA THR A 122 16.58 0.35 -9.32
C THR A 122 15.11 0.37 -9.71
N MET A 123 14.79 1.14 -10.75
CA MET A 123 13.44 1.29 -11.28
C MET A 123 13.24 0.28 -12.40
N ASN A 124 12.56 -0.83 -12.10
CA ASN A 124 12.35 -1.93 -13.03
C ASN A 124 10.96 -1.82 -13.69
N PRO A 125 10.87 -1.60 -15.02
CA PRO A 125 9.59 -1.56 -15.72
C PRO A 125 8.86 -2.90 -15.63
N VAL A 126 7.54 -2.84 -15.42
CA VAL A 126 6.63 -3.97 -15.58
C VAL A 126 5.80 -3.71 -16.84
N THR A 127 5.89 -4.63 -17.80
CA THR A 127 5.29 -4.47 -19.11
C THR A 127 4.04 -5.31 -19.29
N ALA A 128 3.17 -4.90 -20.21
CA ALA A 128 1.99 -5.67 -20.58
C ALA A 128 2.41 -7.04 -21.16
N PRO A 129 1.88 -8.16 -20.65
CA PRO A 129 2.21 -9.51 -21.13
C PRO A 129 1.48 -9.87 -22.44
N ARG A 130 0.47 -9.08 -22.81
CA ARG A 130 -0.37 -9.27 -23.98
C ARG A 130 -0.98 -7.95 -24.42
N ASP A 131 -1.49 -7.94 -25.63
CA ASP A 131 -2.33 -6.86 -26.13
C ASP A 131 -3.71 -6.92 -25.46
N GLY A 132 -4.33 -5.76 -25.27
CA GLY A 132 -5.71 -5.68 -24.79
C GLY A 132 -6.03 -4.34 -24.15
N ARG A 133 -7.14 -4.31 -23.41
CA ARG A 133 -7.61 -3.11 -22.71
C ARG A 133 -7.41 -3.27 -21.21
N VAL A 134 -6.91 -2.23 -20.54
CA VAL A 134 -6.75 -2.21 -19.08
C VAL A 134 -8.14 -2.22 -18.44
N GLU A 135 -8.53 -3.35 -17.86
CA GLU A 135 -9.83 -3.48 -17.22
C GLU A 135 -9.78 -2.91 -15.80
N ARG A 136 -8.71 -3.23 -15.06
CA ARG A 136 -8.56 -2.86 -13.65
C ARG A 136 -7.10 -2.61 -13.29
N VAL A 137 -6.87 -1.63 -12.42
CA VAL A 137 -5.60 -1.41 -11.72
C VAL A 137 -5.84 -1.71 -10.25
N LEU A 138 -5.12 -2.68 -9.72
CA LEU A 138 -5.32 -3.28 -8.38
C LEU A 138 -4.30 -2.77 -7.36
N VAL A 139 -3.21 -2.16 -7.83
CA VAL A 139 -2.13 -1.63 -6.98
C VAL A 139 -2.21 -0.10 -6.88
N GLY A 140 -1.88 0.42 -5.70
CA GLY A 140 -1.75 1.86 -5.47
C GLY A 140 -0.38 2.41 -5.85
N ASN A 141 -0.27 3.73 -5.97
CA ASN A 141 1.02 4.39 -6.14
C ASN A 141 1.87 4.30 -4.87
N ALA A 142 3.18 4.09 -5.03
CA ALA A 142 4.15 3.94 -3.93
C ALA A 142 3.75 2.85 -2.92
N THR A 143 3.22 1.74 -3.43
CA THR A 143 2.69 0.63 -2.60
C THR A 143 3.66 -0.55 -2.61
N PRO A 144 3.98 -1.17 -1.45
CA PRO A 144 4.77 -2.40 -1.40
C PRO A 144 4.04 -3.55 -2.12
N VAL A 145 4.78 -4.35 -2.89
CA VAL A 145 4.25 -5.50 -3.61
C VAL A 145 5.15 -6.73 -3.44
N GLU A 146 4.54 -7.90 -3.44
CA GLU A 146 5.22 -9.19 -3.37
C GLU A 146 5.35 -9.87 -4.75
N TYR A 147 6.24 -10.85 -4.85
CA TYR A 147 6.39 -11.63 -6.07
C TYR A 147 5.08 -12.37 -6.41
N GLY A 148 4.60 -12.21 -7.64
CA GLY A 148 3.39 -12.85 -8.14
C GLY A 148 2.09 -12.14 -7.76
N GLU A 149 2.15 -11.05 -6.98
CA GLU A 149 0.99 -10.22 -6.67
C GLU A 149 0.41 -9.60 -7.95
N VAL A 150 -0.92 -9.56 -8.06
CA VAL A 150 -1.60 -9.06 -9.27
C VAL A 150 -1.74 -7.54 -9.19
N LEU A 151 -1.17 -6.85 -10.17
CA LEU A 151 -1.12 -5.38 -10.23
C LEU A 151 -2.25 -4.81 -11.07
N ALA A 152 -2.65 -5.52 -12.13
CA ALA A 152 -3.73 -5.12 -13.04
C ALA A 152 -4.30 -6.31 -13.81
N LEU A 153 -5.46 -6.11 -14.42
CA LEU A 153 -6.10 -7.03 -15.35
C LEU A 153 -6.22 -6.39 -16.74
N ILE A 154 -5.86 -7.16 -17.76
CA ILE A 154 -6.07 -6.85 -19.18
C ILE A 154 -7.13 -7.81 -19.72
N ASP A 155 -8.08 -7.29 -20.50
CA ASP A 155 -9.09 -8.10 -21.21
C ASP A 155 -8.48 -8.87 -22.40
#